data_AF-A0AAV6JM32-F1
#
_entry.id   AF-A0AAV6JM32-F1
#
_cell.length_a   1.000
_cell.length_b   1.000
_cell.length_c   1.000
_cell.angle_alpha   90.00
_cell.angle_beta   90.00
_cell.angle_gamma   90.00
#
_symmetry.space_group_name_H-M   'P 1'
#
loop_
_entity.id
_entity.type
_entity.pdbx_description
1 polymer ?
#
loop_
_entity_poly.entity_id
_entity_poly.type
_entity_poly.pdbx_seq_one_letter_code
_entity_poly.pdbx_strand_id
1 'polypeptide(L)'
;MKALQFICVLFCFQHLAFFPIASTANQIDYLNKLITKSRKSENPPANVGNQLGMMEADKIDFLPGQPQGVDFDQYAGYVTVNQTAGRALFYYFVESPNNSLTDPLVLWLNGGPGCSSLGYGAMEELGPFRVNSDGKTLFRNEYSWNNVANVIFLESPAGVGFSYSNTSSDYKTVGDQRTAEDSYIGNPYIDDSTTGKGIYDYYWTHALISDETHAGITRHCDFVSGNFSRTCKLYRNQAFVEHEKLDLYDIYAPLCNSSAPKTPSPGSVNNFDPCSNIYVASYLNLPEVQKALHTRNTTWSRCSNVGWTDRPSTILPTIKQLIDSGLRLWVYRTLADMWLSTKVWY
;
A
#
# COMPACT_ATOMS: atom_id res chain seq x y z
N MET A 1 5.31 -32.81 -6.09
CA MET A 1 5.52 -31.94 -7.26
C MET A 1 5.79 -30.55 -6.73
N LYS A 2 6.90 -29.92 -7.15
CA LYS A 2 7.38 -28.64 -6.60
C LYS A 2 6.43 -27.52 -7.03
N ALA A 3 5.64 -26.98 -6.10
CA ALA A 3 4.97 -25.71 -6.30
C ALA A 3 6.04 -24.62 -6.40
N LEU A 4 6.16 -23.99 -7.57
CA LEU A 4 6.93 -22.76 -7.71
C LEU A 4 6.13 -21.69 -6.95
N GLN A 5 6.52 -21.38 -5.72
CA GLN A 5 6.01 -20.21 -5.01
C GLN A 5 6.52 -18.96 -5.72
N PHE A 6 5.71 -18.42 -6.62
CA PHE A 6 5.86 -17.06 -7.10
C PHE A 6 5.34 -16.14 -6.01
N ILE A 7 6.23 -15.46 -5.27
CA ILE A 7 5.84 -14.31 -4.46
C ILE A 7 6.11 -13.09 -5.34
N CYS A 8 5.06 -12.55 -5.95
CA CYS A 8 5.12 -11.26 -6.62
C CYS A 8 4.66 -10.20 -5.63
N VAL A 9 5.55 -9.30 -5.21
CA VAL A 9 5.21 -8.18 -4.34
C VAL A 9 5.11 -6.93 -5.22
N LEU A 10 3.89 -6.41 -5.36
CA LEU A 10 3.63 -5.15 -6.06
C LEU A 10 3.24 -4.09 -5.03
N PHE A 11 3.81 -2.89 -5.21
CA PHE A 11 3.63 -1.76 -4.32
C PHE A 11 2.93 -0.63 -5.05
N CYS A 12 1.87 -0.09 -4.46
CA CYS A 12 1.27 1.19 -4.86
C CYS A 12 1.51 2.22 -3.76
N PHE A 13 2.17 3.33 -4.09
CA PHE A 13 2.44 4.40 -3.14
C PHE A 13 1.37 5.48 -3.28
N GLN A 14 0.52 5.60 -2.27
CA GLN A 14 -0.39 6.72 -2.14
C GLN A 14 -0.29 7.26 -0.70
N HIS A 15 -0.24 8.59 -0.55
CA HIS A 15 -0.09 9.39 0.68
C HIS A 15 1.26 9.38 1.42
N LEU A 16 2.18 10.28 1.06
CA LEU A 16 3.38 10.59 1.86
C LEU A 16 3.25 11.94 2.58
N ALA A 17 3.29 11.92 3.91
CA ALA A 17 3.70 13.08 4.71
C ALA A 17 5.22 13.02 4.91
N PHE A 18 5.93 14.11 4.60
CA PHE A 18 7.38 14.23 4.83
C PHE A 18 7.70 14.12 6.33
N PHE A 19 8.24 12.99 6.78
CA PHE A 19 8.80 12.84 8.13
C PHE A 19 10.34 12.85 8.10
N PRO A 20 11.02 13.73 8.86
CA PRO A 20 12.47 13.84 8.88
C PRO A 20 13.06 12.89 9.92
N ILE A 21 13.11 11.59 9.64
CA ILE A 21 13.87 10.64 10.45
C ILE A 21 14.67 9.75 9.50
N ALA A 22 15.95 10.06 9.34
CA ALA A 22 16.90 9.17 8.68
C ALA A 22 17.53 8.25 9.73
N SER A 23 17.45 6.94 9.53
CA SER A 23 18.13 5.94 10.36
C SER A 23 19.47 5.56 9.73
N THR A 24 20.49 5.37 10.56
CA THR A 24 21.83 4.89 10.16
C THR A 24 21.96 3.35 10.18
N ALA A 25 20.86 2.62 10.36
CA ALA A 25 20.87 1.16 10.45
C ALA A 25 21.24 0.51 9.09
N ASN A 26 22.27 -0.35 9.11
CA ASN A 26 22.77 -1.06 7.92
C ASN A 26 21.79 -2.19 7.52
N GLN A 27 20.75 -1.86 6.74
CA GLN A 27 19.71 -2.80 6.30
C GLN A 27 20.24 -4.08 5.62
N ILE A 28 21.43 -4.02 5.00
CA ILE A 28 22.11 -5.17 4.40
C ILE A 28 22.36 -6.28 5.43
N ASP A 29 22.82 -5.92 6.63
CA ASP A 29 23.08 -6.90 7.70
C ASP A 29 21.78 -7.49 8.24
N TYR A 30 20.69 -6.71 8.23
CA TYR A 30 19.37 -7.17 8.66
C TYR A 30 18.70 -8.08 7.63
N LEU A 31 18.73 -7.72 6.35
CA LEU A 31 18.20 -8.55 5.27
C LEU A 31 18.94 -9.88 5.22
N ASN A 32 20.27 -9.87 5.34
CA ASN A 32 21.07 -11.09 5.44
C ASN A 32 20.70 -11.93 6.67
N LYS A 33 20.42 -11.32 7.82
CA LYS A 33 19.91 -12.03 9.01
C LYS A 33 18.53 -12.63 8.77
N LEU A 34 17.59 -11.89 8.16
CA LEU A 34 16.23 -12.36 7.87
C LEU A 34 16.24 -13.50 6.83
N ILE A 35 17.02 -13.36 5.75
CA ILE A 35 17.22 -14.38 4.73
C ILE A 35 17.88 -15.62 5.35
N THR A 36 18.89 -15.45 6.20
CA THR A 36 19.55 -16.58 6.90
C THR A 36 18.59 -17.26 7.89
N LYS A 37 17.74 -16.50 8.56
CA LYS A 37 16.71 -17.03 9.49
C LYS A 37 15.60 -17.76 8.74
N SER A 38 15.14 -17.23 7.62
CA SER A 38 14.14 -17.84 6.72
C SER A 38 14.68 -19.13 6.09
N ARG A 39 15.92 -19.14 5.58
CA ARG A 39 16.54 -20.36 5.01
C ARG A 39 16.85 -21.46 6.03
N LYS A 40 16.93 -21.13 7.32
CA LYS A 40 17.15 -22.09 8.42
C LYS A 40 15.87 -22.51 9.15
N SER A 41 14.72 -21.94 8.79
CA SER A 41 13.43 -22.16 9.44
C SER A 41 12.67 -23.27 8.72
N GLU A 42 12.81 -24.52 9.22
CA GLU A 42 11.88 -25.61 8.91
C GLU A 42 10.56 -25.50 9.73
N ASN A 43 10.51 -24.54 10.68
CA ASN A 43 9.35 -24.26 11.54
C ASN A 43 8.97 -22.78 11.48
N PRO A 44 7.67 -22.43 11.55
CA PRO A 44 7.22 -21.05 11.57
C PRO A 44 7.92 -20.24 12.70
N PRO A 45 8.09 -18.92 12.50
CA PRO A 45 8.77 -18.05 13.46
C PRO A 45 8.16 -18.23 14.86
N ALA A 46 9.01 -18.31 15.89
CA ALA A 46 8.64 -18.67 17.27
C ALA A 46 7.56 -17.79 17.97
N ASN A 47 7.02 -16.78 17.29
CA ASN A 47 6.03 -15.82 17.81
C ASN A 47 4.72 -15.76 17.01
N VAL A 48 4.57 -16.55 15.93
CA VAL A 48 3.31 -16.67 15.19
C VAL A 48 2.41 -17.67 15.91
N GLY A 49 1.21 -17.26 16.31
CA GLY A 49 0.26 -18.14 17.02
C GLY A 49 -0.16 -19.34 16.16
N ASN A 50 -0.67 -20.41 16.76
CA ASN A 50 -1.16 -21.59 16.03
C ASN A 50 -2.27 -21.18 15.04
N GLN A 51 -2.11 -21.53 13.75
CA GLN A 51 -3.02 -21.16 12.66
C GLN A 51 -3.89 -22.33 12.15
N LEU A 52 -3.78 -23.53 12.74
CA LEU A 52 -4.52 -24.72 12.28
C LEU A 52 -6.04 -24.51 12.37
N GLY A 53 -6.75 -24.64 11.23
CA GLY A 53 -8.20 -24.51 11.12
C GLY A 53 -8.75 -23.08 11.11
N MET A 54 -7.88 -22.07 11.02
CA MET A 54 -8.29 -20.66 10.98
C MET A 54 -8.83 -20.24 9.60
N MET A 55 -8.34 -20.83 8.51
CA MET A 55 -8.77 -20.44 7.17
C MET A 55 -10.26 -20.71 6.93
N GLU A 56 -10.77 -21.87 7.35
CA GLU A 56 -12.20 -22.18 7.25
C GLU A 56 -13.06 -21.27 8.12
N ALA A 57 -12.55 -20.86 9.29
CA ALA A 57 -13.24 -19.94 10.19
C ALA A 57 -13.27 -18.50 9.63
N ASP A 58 -12.27 -18.15 8.82
CA ASP A 58 -12.13 -16.86 8.17
C ASP A 58 -12.89 -16.78 6.83
N LYS A 59 -13.53 -17.88 6.37
CA LYS A 59 -14.28 -17.91 5.11
C LYS A 59 -15.48 -16.99 5.16
N ILE A 60 -15.60 -16.12 4.15
CA ILE A 60 -16.74 -15.22 4.01
C ILE A 60 -17.73 -15.85 3.04
N ASP A 61 -18.94 -16.14 3.51
CA ASP A 61 -20.02 -16.65 2.66
C ASP A 61 -20.45 -15.60 1.61
N PHE A 62 -20.67 -14.37 2.06
CA PHE A 62 -20.94 -13.22 1.22
C PHE A 62 -20.64 -11.91 1.93
N LEU A 63 -20.14 -10.92 1.19
CA LEU A 63 -20.07 -9.54 1.66
C LEU A 63 -21.44 -8.85 1.50
N PRO A 64 -21.89 -8.02 2.46
CA PRO A 64 -23.11 -7.23 2.32
C PRO A 64 -23.13 -6.42 1.03
N GLY A 65 -24.20 -6.53 0.25
CA GLY A 65 -24.32 -5.81 -1.02
C GLY A 65 -23.43 -6.33 -2.15
N GLN A 66 -22.76 -7.49 -2.01
CA GLN A 66 -22.06 -8.12 -3.13
C GLN A 66 -23.03 -8.59 -4.23
N PRO A 67 -22.64 -8.55 -5.52
CA PRO A 67 -23.47 -9.07 -6.60
C PRO A 67 -23.66 -10.59 -6.49
N GLN A 68 -24.75 -11.11 -7.06
CA GLN A 68 -24.93 -12.56 -7.19
C GLN A 68 -23.98 -13.15 -8.24
N GLY A 69 -23.67 -14.45 -8.11
CA GLY A 69 -22.83 -15.17 -9.07
C GLY A 69 -21.33 -14.93 -8.89
N VAL A 70 -20.88 -14.59 -7.67
CA VAL A 70 -19.46 -14.62 -7.32
C VAL A 70 -18.95 -16.05 -7.42
N ASP A 71 -17.88 -16.23 -8.17
CA ASP A 71 -17.33 -17.49 -8.66
C ASP A 71 -15.97 -17.84 -8.03
N PHE A 72 -15.64 -17.21 -6.90
CA PHE A 72 -14.41 -17.43 -6.15
C PHE A 72 -14.68 -17.47 -4.65
N ASP A 73 -13.83 -18.18 -3.92
CA ASP A 73 -13.81 -18.14 -2.46
C ASP A 73 -13.04 -16.92 -1.95
N GLN A 74 -13.50 -16.37 -0.83
CA GLN A 74 -12.90 -15.21 -0.19
C GLN A 74 -12.86 -15.38 1.33
N TYR A 75 -11.83 -14.82 1.94
CA TYR A 75 -11.50 -15.03 3.35
C TYR A 75 -11.03 -13.73 3.97
N ALA A 76 -11.40 -13.48 5.22
CA ALA A 76 -10.87 -12.37 6.00
C ALA A 76 -10.77 -12.73 7.47
N GLY A 77 -9.73 -12.21 8.10
CA GLY A 77 -9.45 -12.48 9.50
C GLY A 77 -8.13 -11.86 9.92
N TYR A 78 -7.53 -12.45 10.95
CA TYR A 78 -6.34 -11.90 11.60
C TYR A 78 -5.22 -12.93 11.70
N VAL A 79 -4.01 -12.52 11.29
CA VAL A 79 -2.78 -13.28 11.56
C VAL A 79 -2.09 -12.66 12.78
N THR A 80 -1.94 -13.44 13.84
CA THR A 80 -1.23 -12.99 15.06
C THR A 80 0.27 -13.08 14.83
N VAL A 81 0.92 -11.92 14.71
CA VAL A 81 2.36 -11.78 14.45
C VAL A 81 3.19 -11.66 15.74
N ASN A 82 2.55 -11.30 16.86
CA ASN A 82 3.16 -11.32 18.17
C ASN A 82 2.14 -11.66 19.27
N GLN A 83 2.22 -12.89 19.78
CA GLN A 83 1.30 -13.39 20.80
C GLN A 83 1.38 -12.60 22.12
N THR A 84 2.59 -12.27 22.58
CA THR A 84 2.80 -11.58 23.87
C THR A 84 2.26 -10.16 23.85
N ALA A 85 2.48 -9.44 22.76
CA ALA A 85 1.95 -8.08 22.59
C ALA A 85 0.45 -8.07 22.24
N GLY A 86 -0.12 -9.22 21.86
CA GLY A 86 -1.45 -9.32 21.28
C GLY A 86 -1.56 -8.52 19.97
N ARG A 87 -0.51 -8.60 19.13
CA ARG A 87 -0.42 -7.87 17.85
C ARG A 87 -0.83 -8.77 16.70
N ALA A 88 -1.79 -8.31 15.91
CA ALA A 88 -2.35 -9.04 14.79
C ALA A 88 -2.58 -8.13 13.59
N LEU A 89 -2.31 -8.67 12.40
CA LEU A 89 -2.54 -8.01 11.12
C LEU A 89 -3.79 -8.56 10.47
N PHE A 90 -4.65 -7.69 9.98
CA PHE A 90 -5.83 -8.03 9.21
C PHE A 90 -5.45 -8.35 7.77
N TYR A 91 -6.07 -9.40 7.21
CA TYR A 91 -5.93 -9.74 5.80
C TYR A 91 -7.31 -9.94 5.16
N TYR A 92 -7.38 -9.64 3.86
CA TYR A 92 -8.46 -10.08 2.98
C TYR A 92 -7.85 -10.86 1.82
N PHE A 93 -8.30 -12.08 1.62
CA PHE A 93 -7.79 -13.01 0.61
C PHE A 93 -8.90 -13.41 -0.34
N VAL A 94 -8.61 -13.36 -1.64
CA VAL A 94 -9.53 -13.82 -2.69
C VAL A 94 -8.81 -14.80 -3.60
N GLU A 95 -9.46 -15.93 -3.85
CA GLU A 95 -8.94 -16.95 -4.75
C GLU A 95 -9.12 -16.57 -6.22
N SER A 96 -8.34 -17.22 -7.08
CA SER A 96 -8.62 -17.26 -8.51
C SER A 96 -9.84 -18.12 -8.80
N PRO A 97 -10.85 -17.63 -9.56
CA PRO A 97 -12.09 -18.37 -9.81
C PRO A 97 -11.90 -19.75 -10.45
N ASN A 98 -10.92 -19.90 -11.33
CA ASN A 98 -10.82 -21.09 -12.20
C ASN A 98 -9.70 -22.06 -11.80
N ASN A 99 -8.60 -21.57 -11.25
CA ASN A 99 -7.37 -22.34 -11.08
C ASN A 99 -6.64 -22.01 -9.77
N SER A 100 -7.37 -21.77 -8.66
CA SER A 100 -6.78 -21.31 -7.39
C SER A 100 -5.62 -22.18 -6.87
N LEU A 101 -5.63 -23.49 -7.12
CA LEU A 101 -4.55 -24.40 -6.72
C LEU A 101 -3.25 -24.26 -7.53
N THR A 102 -3.30 -23.72 -8.74
CA THR A 102 -2.14 -23.62 -9.65
C THR A 102 -1.74 -22.19 -9.99
N ASP A 103 -2.67 -21.26 -9.87
CA ASP A 103 -2.43 -19.84 -10.11
C ASP A 103 -1.50 -19.23 -9.04
N PRO A 104 -0.72 -18.20 -9.41
CA PRO A 104 0.24 -17.59 -8.49
C PRO A 104 -0.44 -16.96 -7.28
N LEU A 105 0.31 -16.86 -6.18
CA LEU A 105 -0.08 -16.11 -5.01
C LEU A 105 0.54 -14.71 -5.06
N VAL A 106 -0.29 -13.68 -5.00
CA VAL A 106 0.13 -12.27 -4.98
C VAL A 106 -0.17 -11.69 -3.61
N LEU A 107 0.84 -11.12 -2.97
CA LEU A 107 0.66 -10.32 -1.77
C LEU A 107 0.73 -8.85 -2.17
N TRP A 108 -0.36 -8.14 -1.91
CA TRP A 108 -0.53 -6.73 -2.18
C TRP A 108 -0.42 -5.90 -0.92
N LEU A 109 0.40 -4.85 -1.00
CA LEU A 109 0.64 -3.91 0.10
C LEU A 109 0.51 -2.47 -0.42
N ASN A 110 -0.39 -1.71 0.18
CA ASN A 110 -0.40 -0.27 0.01
C ASN A 110 0.60 0.40 0.96
N GLY A 111 1.08 1.58 0.54
CA GLY A 111 2.10 2.34 1.26
C GLY A 111 1.55 3.31 2.30
N GLY A 112 1.86 4.60 2.11
CA GLY A 112 1.62 5.66 3.07
C GLY A 112 2.95 6.26 3.54
N PRO A 113 3.47 5.90 4.73
CA PRO A 113 3.13 4.71 5.52
C PRO A 113 1.79 4.82 6.25
N GLY A 114 1.17 3.67 6.51
CA GLY A 114 -0.03 3.61 7.34
C GLY A 114 -1.35 3.51 6.56
N CYS A 115 -1.31 3.29 5.25
CA CYS A 115 -2.50 3.20 4.41
C CYS A 115 -2.97 1.76 4.21
N SER A 116 -4.28 1.59 4.11
CA SER A 116 -4.92 0.27 4.08
C SER A 116 -4.84 -0.41 2.71
N SER A 117 -4.36 -1.66 2.69
CA SER A 117 -4.41 -2.51 1.50
C SER A 117 -5.82 -3.00 1.14
N LEU A 118 -6.72 -3.06 2.12
CA LEU A 118 -8.13 -3.37 1.88
C LEU A 118 -8.84 -2.20 1.19
N GLY A 119 -8.68 -0.98 1.73
CA GLY A 119 -9.34 0.21 1.24
C GLY A 119 -8.88 0.61 -0.17
N TYR A 120 -7.57 0.76 -0.35
CA TYR A 120 -7.01 1.10 -1.66
C TYR A 120 -6.96 -0.12 -2.58
N GLY A 121 -6.10 -1.09 -2.27
CA GLY A 121 -5.83 -2.24 -3.11
C GLY A 121 -7.09 -3.01 -3.48
N ALA A 122 -7.83 -3.50 -2.49
CA ALA A 122 -8.97 -4.37 -2.75
C ALA A 122 -10.17 -3.59 -3.29
N MET A 123 -10.54 -2.46 -2.67
CA MET A 123 -11.81 -1.78 -2.96
C MET A 123 -11.72 -0.69 -4.03
N GLU A 124 -10.53 -0.15 -4.34
CA GLU A 124 -10.35 0.95 -5.29
C GLU A 124 -9.44 0.59 -6.48
N GLU A 125 -8.48 -0.33 -6.33
CA GLU A 125 -7.43 -0.55 -7.33
C GLU A 125 -7.54 -1.85 -8.13
N LEU A 126 -7.44 -3.02 -7.51
CA LEU A 126 -7.30 -4.28 -8.26
C LEU A 126 -8.01 -5.47 -7.66
N GLY A 127 -8.67 -5.30 -6.52
CA GLY A 127 -9.51 -6.35 -5.96
C GLY A 127 -10.77 -6.63 -6.78
N PRO A 128 -11.52 -7.66 -6.37
CA PRO A 128 -12.62 -8.22 -7.15
C PRO A 128 -13.87 -7.34 -7.16
N PHE A 129 -13.96 -6.40 -6.23
CA PHE A 129 -15.14 -5.56 -6.06
C PHE A 129 -14.78 -4.07 -6.00
N ARG A 130 -15.77 -3.26 -6.34
CA ARG A 130 -15.79 -1.82 -6.13
C ARG A 130 -17.02 -1.43 -5.35
N VAL A 131 -16.90 -0.36 -4.56
CA VAL A 131 -18.00 0.18 -3.76
C VAL A 131 -18.81 1.16 -4.60
N ASN A 132 -20.13 0.97 -4.66
CA ASN A 132 -21.04 1.89 -5.32
C ASN A 132 -21.13 3.22 -4.56
N SER A 133 -21.61 4.27 -5.23
CA SER A 133 -21.75 5.61 -4.64
C SER A 133 -22.71 5.71 -3.45
N ASP A 134 -23.50 4.66 -3.20
CA ASP A 134 -24.35 4.54 -2.01
C ASP A 134 -23.56 4.19 -0.74
N GLY A 135 -22.29 3.79 -0.86
CA GLY A 135 -21.43 3.35 0.25
C GLY A 135 -21.93 2.08 0.94
N LYS A 136 -22.77 1.28 0.27
CA LYS A 136 -23.47 0.11 0.86
C LYS A 136 -23.45 -1.11 -0.03
N THR A 137 -23.40 -0.94 -1.34
CA THR A 137 -23.41 -2.06 -2.29
C THR A 137 -22.11 -2.14 -3.06
N LEU A 138 -21.82 -3.32 -3.60
CA LEU A 138 -20.64 -3.60 -4.40
C LEU A 138 -21.02 -3.94 -5.84
N PHE A 139 -20.07 -3.76 -6.75
CA PHE A 139 -20.13 -4.30 -8.11
C PHE A 139 -18.81 -5.00 -8.47
N ARG A 140 -18.87 -5.96 -9.39
CA ARG A 140 -17.71 -6.76 -9.81
C ARG A 140 -16.74 -5.89 -10.61
N ASN A 141 -15.46 -6.00 -10.30
CA ASN A 141 -14.38 -5.43 -11.10
C ASN A 141 -13.97 -6.43 -12.20
N GLU A 142 -14.28 -6.11 -13.46
CA GLU A 142 -13.93 -6.95 -14.61
C GLU A 142 -12.41 -7.09 -14.81
N TYR A 143 -11.63 -6.11 -14.32
CA TYR A 143 -10.16 -6.06 -14.42
C TYR A 143 -9.45 -6.50 -13.14
N SER A 144 -10.15 -7.22 -12.27
CA SER A 144 -9.57 -7.71 -11.02
C SER A 144 -8.37 -8.62 -11.27
N TRP A 145 -7.33 -8.47 -10.46
CA TRP A 145 -6.16 -9.33 -10.55
C TRP A 145 -6.43 -10.75 -10.10
N ASN A 146 -7.48 -10.97 -9.30
CA ASN A 146 -7.86 -12.32 -8.93
C ASN A 146 -8.37 -13.15 -10.13
N ASN A 147 -8.60 -12.55 -11.30
CA ASN A 147 -8.90 -13.31 -12.51
C ASN A 147 -7.77 -14.27 -12.94
N VAL A 148 -6.53 -14.04 -12.48
CA VAL A 148 -5.33 -14.82 -12.87
C VAL A 148 -4.39 -15.14 -11.71
N ALA A 149 -4.81 -14.85 -10.47
CA ALA A 149 -3.99 -15.02 -9.27
C ALA A 149 -4.86 -15.18 -8.03
N ASN A 150 -4.31 -15.80 -6.99
CA ASN A 150 -4.84 -15.68 -5.65
C ASN A 150 -4.24 -14.42 -5.01
N VAL A 151 -5.04 -13.52 -4.48
CA VAL A 151 -4.56 -12.19 -4.04
C VAL A 151 -4.84 -11.97 -2.56
N ILE A 152 -3.79 -11.70 -1.78
CA ILE A 152 -3.87 -11.31 -0.37
C ILE A 152 -3.64 -9.80 -0.26
N PHE A 153 -4.60 -9.09 0.32
CA PHE A 153 -4.48 -7.71 0.74
C PHE A 153 -4.21 -7.67 2.24
N LEU A 154 -2.99 -7.29 2.63
CA LEU A 154 -2.57 -7.27 4.03
C LEU A 154 -2.52 -5.83 4.55
N GLU A 155 -3.28 -5.53 5.61
CA GLU A 155 -3.19 -4.22 6.27
C GLU A 155 -1.99 -4.20 7.23
N SER A 156 -0.96 -3.44 6.86
CA SER A 156 0.30 -3.40 7.60
C SER A 156 0.78 -1.95 7.70
N PRO A 157 1.37 -1.53 8.84
CA PRO A 157 1.58 -2.29 10.09
C PRO A 157 0.33 -2.34 11.01
N ALA A 158 0.49 -2.88 12.22
CA ALA A 158 -0.53 -2.77 13.27
C ALA A 158 -0.93 -1.30 13.54
N GLY A 159 -2.23 -1.02 13.59
CA GLY A 159 -2.81 0.33 13.66
C GLY A 159 -3.34 0.85 12.33
N VAL A 160 -3.05 0.16 11.22
CA VAL A 160 -3.63 0.45 9.90
C VAL A 160 -4.94 -0.30 9.72
N GLY A 161 -5.99 0.43 9.36
CA GLY A 161 -7.31 -0.16 9.09
C GLY A 161 -7.84 -0.98 10.28
N PHE A 162 -8.01 -2.27 10.08
CA PHE A 162 -8.47 -3.23 11.09
C PHE A 162 -7.32 -3.89 11.89
N SER A 163 -6.06 -3.78 11.45
CA SER A 163 -4.89 -4.32 12.15
C SER A 163 -4.65 -3.63 13.48
N TYR A 164 -4.25 -4.38 14.51
CA TYR A 164 -4.14 -3.84 15.87
C TYR A 164 -3.00 -4.46 16.70
N SER A 165 -2.66 -3.80 17.80
CA SER A 165 -1.92 -4.34 18.93
C SER A 165 -2.64 -4.02 20.25
N ASN A 166 -2.68 -5.01 21.16
CA ASN A 166 -3.14 -4.79 22.53
C ASN A 166 -2.09 -4.03 23.37
N THR A 167 -0.86 -3.86 22.87
CA THR A 167 0.24 -3.18 23.56
C THR A 167 0.45 -1.78 23.00
N SER A 168 0.18 -0.76 23.80
CA SER A 168 0.17 0.64 23.34
C SER A 168 1.55 1.18 22.90
N SER A 169 2.65 0.64 23.42
CA SER A 169 4.01 1.02 23.00
C SER A 169 4.33 0.58 21.57
N ASP A 170 3.62 -0.39 21.02
CA ASP A 170 3.85 -0.84 19.64
C ASP A 170 3.60 0.28 18.64
N TYR A 171 2.59 1.12 18.88
CA TYR A 171 2.24 2.24 18.00
C TYR A 171 3.27 3.39 18.00
N LYS A 172 4.24 3.36 18.91
CA LYS A 172 5.31 4.38 19.03
C LYS A 172 6.65 3.92 18.49
N THR A 173 6.74 2.65 18.11
CA THR A 173 8.00 1.98 17.73
C THR A 173 7.85 1.26 16.39
N VAL A 174 6.86 1.70 15.60
CA VAL A 174 6.56 1.23 14.26
C VAL A 174 7.60 1.78 13.30
N GLY A 175 8.12 0.94 12.40
CA GLY A 175 8.90 1.40 11.27
C GLY A 175 9.35 0.23 10.39
N ASP A 176 10.31 0.45 9.50
CA ASP A 176 10.67 -0.53 8.46
C ASP A 176 11.12 -1.87 9.06
N GLN A 177 11.97 -1.84 10.08
CA GLN A 177 12.48 -3.07 10.68
C GLN A 177 11.34 -3.94 11.25
N ARG A 178 10.46 -3.34 12.06
CA ARG A 178 9.34 -4.07 12.66
C ARG A 178 8.35 -4.56 11.60
N THR A 179 8.05 -3.72 10.63
CA THR A 179 7.12 -4.05 9.54
C THR A 179 7.63 -5.23 8.73
N ALA A 180 8.94 -5.27 8.44
CA ALA A 180 9.58 -6.39 7.78
C ALA A 180 9.61 -7.67 8.64
N GLU A 181 9.72 -7.56 9.96
CA GLU A 181 9.63 -8.72 10.87
C GLU A 181 8.20 -9.27 10.97
N ASP A 182 7.20 -8.39 11.04
CA ASP A 182 5.79 -8.76 11.18
C ASP A 182 5.19 -9.29 9.85
N SER A 183 5.59 -8.74 8.70
CA SER A 183 5.03 -9.07 7.38
C SER A 183 5.98 -9.82 6.43
N TYR A 184 7.22 -10.07 6.84
CA TYR A 184 8.30 -10.66 6.02
C TYR A 184 8.66 -9.84 4.76
N ILE A 185 8.17 -8.60 4.64
CA ILE A 185 8.35 -7.73 3.47
C ILE A 185 8.72 -6.31 3.90
N GLY A 186 9.66 -5.69 3.18
CA GLY A 186 10.05 -4.30 3.40
C GLY A 186 9.22 -3.32 2.57
N ASN A 187 8.90 -2.15 3.14
CA ASN A 187 8.18 -1.07 2.47
C ASN A 187 9.13 -0.31 1.53
N PRO A 188 8.93 -0.26 0.21
CA PRO A 188 9.99 0.16 -0.71
C PRO A 188 9.84 1.60 -1.18
N TYR A 189 10.05 2.58 -0.30
CA TYR A 189 10.41 3.89 -0.82
C TYR A 189 11.82 3.81 -1.42
N ILE A 190 11.93 3.87 -2.76
CA ILE A 190 13.11 3.37 -3.49
C ILE A 190 14.38 4.19 -3.22
N ASP A 191 14.30 5.51 -3.36
CA ASP A 191 15.45 6.41 -3.24
C ASP A 191 15.00 7.88 -3.01
N ASP A 192 15.31 8.45 -1.84
CA ASP A 192 14.97 9.83 -1.44
C ASP A 192 15.53 10.87 -2.41
N SER A 193 16.78 10.72 -2.84
CA SER A 193 17.45 11.72 -3.67
C SER A 193 16.86 11.78 -5.07
N THR A 194 16.76 10.63 -5.73
CA THR A 194 16.28 10.52 -7.11
C THR A 194 14.79 10.83 -7.19
N THR A 195 14.01 10.38 -6.20
CA THR A 195 12.57 10.68 -6.14
C THR A 195 12.35 12.17 -5.85
N GLY A 196 13.05 12.74 -4.87
CA GLY A 196 12.93 14.17 -4.52
C GLY A 196 13.26 15.10 -5.69
N LYS A 197 14.31 14.80 -6.46
CA LYS A 197 14.64 15.55 -7.69
C LYS A 197 13.60 15.29 -8.80
N GLY A 198 13.21 14.03 -8.99
CA GLY A 198 12.32 13.60 -10.05
C GLY A 198 10.92 14.22 -9.96
N ILE A 199 10.45 14.52 -8.75
CA ILE A 199 9.19 15.23 -8.48
C ILE A 199 9.19 16.60 -9.18
N TYR A 200 10.23 17.40 -8.97
CA TYR A 200 10.27 18.75 -9.55
C TYR A 200 10.55 18.75 -11.06
N ASP A 201 11.29 17.76 -11.57
CA ASP A 201 11.42 17.54 -13.02
C ASP A 201 10.07 17.17 -13.66
N TYR A 202 9.25 16.36 -12.98
CA TYR A 202 7.91 16.01 -13.44
C TYR A 202 7.01 17.23 -13.51
N TYR A 203 7.00 18.07 -12.46
CA TYR A 203 6.18 19.28 -12.44
C TYR A 203 6.50 20.16 -13.64
N TRP A 204 7.79 20.36 -13.90
CA TRP A 204 8.24 21.22 -14.99
C TRP A 204 7.89 20.63 -16.36
N THR A 205 8.16 19.34 -16.58
CA THR A 205 7.86 18.68 -17.87
C THR A 205 6.36 18.55 -18.16
N HIS A 206 5.50 18.67 -17.15
CA HIS A 206 4.04 18.70 -17.28
C HIS A 206 3.46 20.12 -17.18
N ALA A 207 4.31 21.15 -17.28
CA ALA A 207 3.92 22.57 -17.24
C ALA A 207 3.15 22.98 -15.97
N LEU A 208 3.44 22.33 -14.84
CA LEU A 208 2.84 22.63 -13.53
C LEU A 208 3.61 23.69 -12.75
N ILE A 209 4.88 23.93 -13.10
CA ILE A 209 5.72 24.97 -12.50
C ILE A 209 6.47 25.76 -13.57
N SER A 210 6.87 26.99 -13.22
CA SER A 210 7.63 27.87 -14.10
C SER A 210 9.09 27.43 -14.29
N ASP A 211 9.71 27.90 -15.38
CA ASP A 211 11.14 27.73 -15.65
C ASP A 211 11.99 28.32 -14.52
N GLU A 212 11.57 29.46 -13.98
CA GLU A 212 12.24 30.13 -12.85
C GLU A 212 12.21 29.28 -11.58
N THR A 213 11.04 28.70 -11.27
CA THR A 213 10.88 27.82 -10.12
C THR A 213 11.72 26.55 -10.28
N HIS A 214 11.67 25.89 -11.43
CA HIS A 214 12.47 24.68 -11.70
C HIS A 214 13.98 24.94 -11.65
N ALA A 215 14.44 26.03 -12.28
CA ALA A 215 15.85 26.43 -12.25
C ALA A 215 16.32 26.77 -10.83
N GLY A 216 15.48 27.45 -10.04
CA GLY A 216 15.73 27.75 -8.63
C GLY A 216 15.90 26.50 -7.77
N ILE A 217 15.03 25.50 -7.95
CA ILE A 217 15.13 24.22 -7.26
C ILE A 217 16.41 23.48 -7.67
N THR A 218 16.65 23.35 -8.98
CA THR A 218 17.83 22.64 -9.51
C THR A 218 19.15 23.24 -9.02
N ARG A 219 19.20 24.57 -8.85
CA ARG A 219 20.39 25.29 -8.40
C ARG A 219 20.60 25.23 -6.88
N HIS A 220 19.53 25.27 -6.10
CA HIS A 220 19.63 25.53 -4.66
C HIS A 220 19.30 24.33 -3.77
N CYS A 221 18.68 23.27 -4.32
CA CYS A 221 18.28 22.08 -3.59
C CYS A 221 19.27 20.92 -3.80
N ASP A 222 19.92 20.51 -2.72
CA ASP A 222 20.71 19.28 -2.68
C ASP A 222 19.85 18.13 -2.14
N PHE A 223 19.34 17.30 -3.05
CA PHE A 223 18.52 16.13 -2.72
C PHE A 223 19.34 14.95 -2.20
N VAL A 224 20.67 14.95 -2.40
CA VAL A 224 21.55 13.89 -1.91
C VAL A 224 21.74 14.01 -0.40
N SER A 225 22.03 15.22 0.09
CA SER A 225 22.16 15.44 1.53
C SER A 225 20.82 15.52 2.26
N GLY A 226 19.74 15.86 1.55
CA GLY A 226 18.42 16.10 2.15
C GLY A 226 18.37 17.34 3.06
N ASN A 227 19.48 18.07 3.19
CA ASN A 227 19.56 19.27 4.02
C ASN A 227 19.25 20.52 3.19
N PHE A 228 17.97 20.90 3.20
CA PHE A 228 17.50 21.99 2.36
C PHE A 228 17.77 23.37 2.97
N SER A 229 18.56 24.17 2.24
CA SER A 229 18.79 25.59 2.52
C SER A 229 17.47 26.38 2.56
N ARG A 230 17.47 27.56 3.21
CA ARG A 230 16.30 28.46 3.20
C ARG A 230 15.87 28.79 1.77
N THR A 231 16.83 29.06 0.88
CA THR A 231 16.56 29.35 -0.53
C THR A 231 15.89 28.17 -1.24
N CYS A 232 16.36 26.94 -1.03
CA CYS A 232 15.69 25.75 -1.56
C CYS A 232 14.24 25.65 -1.08
N LYS A 233 14.01 25.83 0.23
CA LYS A 233 12.66 25.76 0.81
C LYS A 233 11.70 26.79 0.19
N LEU A 234 12.19 27.99 -0.12
CA LEU A 234 11.37 29.01 -0.79
C LEU A 234 10.92 28.55 -2.18
N TYR A 235 11.83 28.03 -3.01
CA TYR A 235 11.46 27.53 -4.33
C TYR A 235 10.58 26.27 -4.28
N ARG A 236 10.80 25.38 -3.31
CA ARG A 236 9.91 24.22 -3.09
C ARG A 236 8.49 24.65 -2.70
N ASN A 237 8.35 25.68 -1.86
CA ASN A 237 7.05 26.24 -1.51
C ASN A 237 6.39 26.94 -2.70
N GLN A 238 7.17 27.65 -3.52
CA GLN A 238 6.69 28.27 -4.75
C GLN A 238 6.12 27.21 -5.71
N ALA A 239 6.84 26.10 -5.92
CA ALA A 239 6.36 24.98 -6.71
C ALA A 239 5.02 24.45 -6.19
N PHE A 240 4.88 24.28 -4.87
CA PHE A 240 3.62 23.83 -4.26
C PHE A 240 2.44 24.76 -4.55
N VAL A 241 2.65 26.07 -4.45
CA VAL A 241 1.60 27.09 -4.73
C VAL A 241 1.19 27.07 -6.21
N GLU A 242 2.15 26.89 -7.12
CA GLU A 242 1.89 26.90 -8.57
C GLU A 242 0.94 25.75 -9.00
N HIS A 243 0.96 24.62 -8.30
CA HIS A 243 0.14 23.44 -8.61
C HIS A 243 -0.95 23.11 -7.56
N GLU A 244 -1.27 24.02 -6.63
CA GLU A 244 -2.10 23.77 -5.44
C GLU A 244 -3.54 23.29 -5.75
N LYS A 245 -4.01 23.45 -6.99
CA LYS A 245 -5.39 23.13 -7.42
C LYS A 245 -5.54 21.78 -8.12
N LEU A 246 -4.52 20.93 -8.07
CA LEU A 246 -4.51 19.64 -8.78
C LEU A 246 -4.62 18.47 -7.82
N ASP A 247 -5.19 17.37 -8.30
CA ASP A 247 -5.01 16.07 -7.66
C ASP A 247 -3.56 15.63 -7.91
N LEU A 248 -2.83 15.41 -6.83
CA LEU A 248 -1.43 15.05 -6.86
C LEU A 248 -1.20 13.58 -7.23
N TYR A 249 -2.26 12.76 -7.29
CA TYR A 249 -2.18 11.34 -7.65
C TYR A 249 -2.64 11.06 -9.08
N ASP A 250 -3.36 12.00 -9.68
CA ASP A 250 -3.68 12.03 -11.11
C ASP A 250 -3.93 13.47 -11.54
N ILE A 251 -2.92 14.10 -12.15
CA ILE A 251 -2.98 15.51 -12.56
C ILE A 251 -4.05 15.81 -13.63
N TYR A 252 -4.64 14.76 -14.23
CA TYR A 252 -5.72 14.87 -15.21
C TYR A 252 -7.09 14.57 -14.61
N ALA A 253 -7.16 14.03 -13.39
CA ALA A 253 -8.41 13.70 -12.74
C ALA A 253 -9.14 14.94 -12.21
N PRO A 254 -10.49 14.95 -12.24
CA PRO A 254 -11.26 15.97 -11.56
C PRO A 254 -11.12 15.84 -10.03
N LEU A 255 -11.19 16.95 -9.31
CA LEU A 255 -11.26 16.92 -7.85
C LEU A 255 -12.62 16.39 -7.38
N CYS A 256 -12.63 15.68 -6.25
CA CYS A 256 -13.87 15.24 -5.63
C CYS A 256 -14.73 16.43 -5.19
N ASN A 257 -15.92 16.54 -5.78
CA ASN A 257 -16.99 17.42 -5.29
C ASN A 257 -18.07 16.56 -4.62
N SER A 258 -17.97 16.39 -3.30
CA SER A 258 -18.89 15.58 -2.51
C SER A 258 -20.35 16.04 -2.57
N SER A 259 -20.60 17.30 -2.94
CA SER A 259 -21.93 17.91 -3.04
C SER A 259 -22.58 17.76 -4.42
N ALA A 260 -21.84 17.29 -5.43
CA ALA A 260 -22.39 17.08 -6.77
C ALA A 260 -23.30 15.83 -6.83
N PRO A 261 -24.32 15.81 -7.71
CA PRO A 261 -25.10 14.60 -7.97
C PRO A 261 -24.19 13.48 -8.45
N LYS A 262 -24.18 12.35 -7.72
CA LYS A 262 -23.37 11.19 -8.04
C LYS A 262 -24.16 10.28 -8.96
N THR A 263 -23.74 10.19 -10.22
CA THR A 263 -24.23 9.16 -11.14
C THR A 263 -23.49 7.85 -10.84
N PRO A 264 -24.19 6.69 -10.84
CA PRO A 264 -23.54 5.40 -10.72
C PRO A 264 -22.44 5.27 -11.78
N SER A 265 -21.18 5.18 -11.36
CA SER A 265 -20.09 4.84 -12.28
C SER A 265 -20.06 3.32 -12.41
N PRO A 266 -19.94 2.77 -13.64
CA PRO A 266 -19.73 1.34 -13.85
C PRO A 266 -18.34 0.87 -13.39
N GLY A 267 -17.53 1.75 -12.77
CA GLY A 267 -16.15 1.48 -12.35
C GLY A 267 -15.20 1.10 -13.49
N SER A 268 -15.55 1.51 -14.71
CA SER A 268 -14.63 1.45 -15.83
C SER A 268 -13.43 2.36 -15.57
N VAL A 269 -12.24 1.95 -15.99
CA VAL A 269 -11.06 2.83 -16.08
C VAL A 269 -11.32 4.12 -16.87
N ASN A 270 -12.35 4.13 -17.74
CA ASN A 270 -12.76 5.30 -18.50
C ASN A 270 -13.70 6.25 -17.73
N ASN A 271 -14.18 5.85 -16.54
CA ASN A 271 -15.14 6.62 -15.74
C ASN A 271 -14.76 6.57 -14.26
N PHE A 272 -13.71 7.31 -13.90
CA PHE A 272 -13.21 7.43 -12.54
C PHE A 272 -14.06 8.41 -11.71
N ASP A 273 -14.53 7.98 -10.54
CA ASP A 273 -15.15 8.87 -9.54
C ASP A 273 -14.09 9.25 -8.49
N PRO A 274 -13.65 10.52 -8.43
CA PRO A 274 -12.64 10.98 -7.48
C PRO A 274 -13.11 10.93 -6.02
N CYS A 275 -14.41 10.73 -5.77
CA CYS A 275 -14.99 10.60 -4.44
C CYS A 275 -15.13 9.14 -3.98
N SER A 276 -14.59 8.16 -4.72
CA SER A 276 -14.71 6.72 -4.44
C SER A 276 -14.29 6.35 -3.01
N ASN A 277 -13.24 6.99 -2.52
CA ASN A 277 -12.72 6.81 -1.17
C ASN A 277 -13.74 7.09 -0.06
N ILE A 278 -14.69 8.02 -0.27
CA ILE A 278 -15.75 8.34 0.69
C ILE A 278 -16.71 7.15 0.81
N TYR A 279 -17.04 6.50 -0.31
CA TYR A 279 -17.92 5.34 -0.32
C TYR A 279 -17.26 4.14 0.34
N VAL A 280 -15.98 3.91 0.06
CA VAL A 280 -15.20 2.84 0.68
C VAL A 280 -15.14 3.00 2.19
N ALA A 281 -14.85 4.21 2.67
CA ALA A 281 -14.87 4.51 4.10
C ALA A 281 -16.26 4.31 4.71
N SER A 282 -17.32 4.67 3.99
CA SER A 282 -18.71 4.44 4.45
C SER A 282 -19.02 2.95 4.56
N TYR A 283 -18.65 2.17 3.54
CA TYR A 283 -18.92 0.74 3.43
C TYR A 283 -18.17 -0.08 4.48
N LEU A 284 -16.86 0.13 4.63
CA LEU A 284 -16.03 -0.60 5.60
C LEU A 284 -16.36 -0.27 7.06
N ASN A 285 -17.09 0.83 7.32
CA ASN A 285 -17.59 1.16 8.65
C ASN A 285 -19.02 0.65 8.93
N LEU A 286 -19.65 -0.07 8.00
CA LEU A 286 -20.94 -0.72 8.27
C LEU A 286 -20.75 -1.92 9.22
N PRO A 287 -21.54 -2.04 10.30
CA PRO A 287 -21.40 -3.14 11.26
C PRO A 287 -21.54 -4.53 10.62
N GLU A 288 -22.46 -4.68 9.66
CA GLU A 288 -22.67 -5.92 8.92
C GLU A 288 -21.46 -6.29 8.03
N VAL A 289 -20.75 -5.30 7.49
CA VAL A 289 -19.55 -5.52 6.66
C VAL A 289 -18.40 -5.95 7.56
N GLN A 290 -18.18 -5.26 8.68
CA GLN A 290 -17.18 -5.64 9.67
C GLN A 290 -17.41 -7.04 10.23
N LYS A 291 -18.67 -7.39 10.49
CA LYS A 291 -19.04 -8.75 10.91
C LYS A 291 -18.72 -9.79 9.85
N ALA A 292 -19.03 -9.53 8.57
CA ALA A 292 -18.74 -10.44 7.47
C ALA A 292 -17.23 -10.59 7.20
N LEU A 293 -16.45 -9.55 7.46
CA LEU A 293 -14.98 -9.56 7.39
C LEU A 293 -14.31 -10.14 8.65
N HIS A 294 -15.09 -10.62 9.63
CA HIS A 294 -14.60 -11.12 10.91
C HIS A 294 -13.72 -10.12 11.68
N THR A 295 -13.97 -8.83 11.51
CA THR A 295 -13.18 -7.78 12.18
C THR A 295 -13.65 -7.57 13.62
N ARG A 296 -12.78 -6.94 14.42
CA ARG A 296 -13.22 -6.32 15.67
C ARG A 296 -14.00 -5.05 15.34
N ASN A 297 -15.03 -4.75 16.12
CA ASN A 297 -15.78 -3.51 15.98
C ASN A 297 -14.84 -2.31 16.22
N THR A 298 -14.60 -1.53 15.18
CA THR A 298 -13.70 -0.37 15.20
C THR A 298 -14.16 0.68 14.20
N THR A 299 -13.56 1.86 14.26
CA THR A 299 -13.69 2.85 13.20
C THR A 299 -12.54 2.66 12.22
N TRP A 300 -12.85 2.12 11.04
CA TRP A 300 -11.89 1.97 9.96
C TRP A 300 -11.57 3.33 9.33
N SER A 301 -10.31 3.53 8.98
CA SER A 301 -9.86 4.70 8.24
C SER A 301 -8.87 4.31 7.14
N ARG A 302 -8.83 5.13 6.09
CA ARG A 302 -8.06 4.86 4.87
C ARG A 302 -6.55 4.86 5.11
N CYS A 303 -6.08 5.80 5.92
CA CYS A 303 -4.70 5.82 6.41
C CYS A 303 -4.68 6.25 7.88
N SER A 304 -3.83 5.60 8.67
CA SER A 304 -3.60 5.93 10.07
C SER A 304 -2.29 6.69 10.22
N ASN A 305 -2.24 7.66 11.14
CA ASN A 305 -0.98 8.26 11.54
C ASN A 305 -0.17 7.28 12.39
N VAL A 306 0.70 6.52 11.74
CA VAL A 306 1.62 5.59 12.38
C VAL A 306 2.90 6.34 12.73
N GLY A 307 3.33 6.27 13.99
CA GLY A 307 4.54 6.97 14.47
C GLY A 307 5.82 6.33 13.94
N TRP A 308 6.08 6.49 12.63
CA TRP A 308 7.15 5.82 11.89
C TRP A 308 8.54 6.23 12.38
N THR A 309 9.34 5.29 12.86
CA THR A 309 10.59 5.56 13.57
C THR A 309 11.87 5.39 12.75
N ASP A 310 11.82 4.60 11.68
CA ASP A 310 12.99 4.30 10.85
C ASP A 310 12.61 4.16 9.38
N ARG A 311 13.38 4.84 8.52
CA ARG A 311 13.39 4.62 7.08
C ARG A 311 14.82 4.79 6.53
N PRO A 312 15.30 3.90 5.63
CA PRO A 312 16.51 4.13 4.87
C PRO A 312 16.24 5.23 3.83
N SER A 313 17.30 5.91 3.40
CA SER A 313 17.18 6.87 2.28
C SER A 313 17.10 6.18 0.92
N THR A 314 17.47 4.90 0.83
CA THR A 314 17.45 4.12 -0.41
C THR A 314 17.36 2.62 -0.11
N ILE A 315 16.63 1.87 -0.94
CA ILE A 315 16.58 0.41 -0.90
C ILE A 315 17.22 -0.23 -2.13
N LEU A 316 17.89 0.54 -2.99
CA LEU A 316 18.60 0.03 -4.17
C LEU A 316 19.58 -1.13 -3.84
N PRO A 317 20.35 -1.10 -2.74
CA PRO A 317 21.20 -2.24 -2.36
C PRO A 317 20.39 -3.51 -2.07
N THR A 318 19.23 -3.36 -1.42
CA THR A 318 18.29 -4.46 -1.12
C THR A 318 17.72 -5.04 -2.41
N ILE A 319 17.24 -4.20 -3.32
CA ILE A 319 16.73 -4.63 -4.63
C ILE A 319 17.79 -5.43 -5.39
N LYS A 320 19.03 -4.94 -5.43
CA LYS A 320 20.14 -5.62 -6.10
C LYS A 320 20.38 -7.03 -5.52
N GLN A 321 20.39 -7.16 -4.19
CA GLN A 321 20.55 -8.46 -3.53
C GLN A 321 19.39 -9.42 -3.82
N LEU A 322 18.14 -8.92 -3.86
CA LEU A 322 16.98 -9.74 -4.20
C LEU A 322 17.11 -10.29 -5.64
N ILE A 323 17.49 -9.44 -6.59
CA ILE A 323 17.74 -9.84 -7.99
C ILE A 323 18.88 -10.87 -8.06
N ASP A 324 20.01 -10.61 -7.38
CA ASP A 324 21.16 -11.51 -7.34
C ASP A 324 20.81 -12.87 -6.67
N SER A 325 19.79 -12.91 -5.81
CA SER A 325 19.27 -14.14 -5.19
C SER A 325 18.32 -14.94 -6.07
N GLY A 326 18.01 -14.47 -7.29
CA GLY A 326 17.12 -15.12 -8.23
C GLY A 326 15.63 -14.76 -8.08
N LEU A 327 15.30 -13.78 -7.22
CA LEU A 327 13.94 -13.26 -7.11
C LEU A 327 13.63 -12.34 -8.29
N ARG A 328 12.48 -12.59 -8.93
CA ARG A 328 11.97 -11.74 -10.01
C ARG A 328 11.19 -10.59 -9.40
N LEU A 329 11.74 -9.39 -9.51
CA LEU A 329 11.11 -8.15 -9.06
C LEU A 329 10.49 -7.42 -10.24
N TRP A 330 9.24 -6.96 -10.08
CA TRP A 330 8.61 -6.05 -11.02
C TRP A 330 8.32 -4.72 -10.32
N VAL A 331 8.92 -3.64 -10.83
CA VAL A 331 8.63 -2.27 -10.40
C VAL A 331 7.91 -1.60 -11.55
N TYR A 332 6.71 -1.10 -11.31
CA TYR A 332 5.87 -0.44 -12.29
C TYR A 332 5.39 0.89 -11.71
N ARG A 333 5.16 1.87 -12.57
CA ARG A 333 4.69 3.21 -12.21
C ARG A 333 3.64 3.69 -13.21
N THR A 334 2.73 4.53 -12.77
CA THR A 334 1.81 5.24 -13.66
C THR A 334 2.44 6.58 -14.09
N LEU A 335 2.09 7.07 -15.28
CA LEU A 335 2.66 8.31 -15.84
C LEU A 335 2.01 9.59 -15.30
N ALA A 336 0.87 9.48 -14.62
CA ALA A 336 0.11 10.63 -14.10
C ALA A 336 0.34 10.89 -12.60
N ASP A 337 1.01 9.96 -11.89
CA ASP A 337 1.32 10.09 -10.47
C ASP A 337 2.55 10.96 -10.24
N MET A 338 2.32 12.01 -9.48
CA MET A 338 3.29 13.04 -9.18
C MET A 338 4.31 12.62 -8.10
N TRP A 339 3.95 11.70 -7.19
CA TRP A 339 4.75 11.36 -6.01
C TRP A 339 5.85 10.32 -6.27
N LEU A 340 5.75 9.55 -7.34
CA LEU A 340 6.71 8.51 -7.74
C LEU A 340 7.38 8.80 -9.09
N SER A 341 7.74 10.05 -9.34
CA SER A 341 8.32 10.46 -10.61
C SER A 341 9.83 10.23 -10.68
N THR A 342 10.30 8.99 -10.53
CA THR A 342 11.73 8.68 -10.74
C THR A 342 12.09 8.76 -12.22
N LYS A 343 13.15 9.50 -12.55
CA LYS A 343 13.67 9.64 -13.91
C LYS A 343 14.54 8.41 -14.24
N VAL A 344 13.99 7.43 -14.95
CA VAL A 344 14.78 6.31 -15.50
C VAL A 344 15.19 6.71 -16.91
N TRP A 345 16.42 7.20 -17.07
CA TRP A 345 17.06 7.26 -18.39
C TRP A 345 17.56 5.86 -18.73
N TYR A 346 17.18 5.33 -19.90
CA TYR A 346 17.76 4.12 -20.47
C TYR A 346 19.24 4.30 -20.81
#